data_AF-A0A938M9E6-F1
#
_entry.id   AF-A0A938M9E6-F1
#
_cell.length_a   1.000
_cell.length_b   1.000
_cell.length_c   1.000
_cell.angle_alpha   90.00
_cell.angle_beta   90.00
_cell.angle_gamma   90.00
#
_symmetry.space_group_name_H-M   'P 1'
#
loop_
_entity.id
_entity.type
_entity.pdbx_description
1 polymer ?
#
loop_
_entity_poly.entity_id
_entity_poly.type
_entity_poly.pdbx_seq_one_letter_code
_entity_poly.pdbx_strand_id
1 'polypeptide(L)'
;MGQKASLSQKLEPLLDVPTADEARLRELAAAGLEHRVRENHARYRRGEISFGRFAEELGFNAWELTHILEEMGLPTTNLPG
;
A
#
# COMPACT_ATOMS: atom_id res chain seq x y z
N MET A 1 -9.49 0.13 44.96
CA MET A 1 -8.22 -0.63 44.87
C MET A 1 -8.50 -1.84 43.98
N GLY A 2 -8.35 -1.78 42.64
CA GLY A 2 -7.07 -1.84 41.92
C GLY A 2 -6.71 -3.29 41.56
N GLN A 3 -7.55 -3.98 40.76
CA GLN A 3 -7.24 -5.33 40.26
C GLN A 3 -6.03 -5.28 39.32
N LYS A 4 -4.98 -6.06 39.65
CA LYS A 4 -3.82 -6.25 38.77
C LYS A 4 -4.24 -7.15 37.62
N ALA A 5 -4.41 -6.59 36.42
CA ALA A 5 -4.57 -7.37 35.20
C ALA A 5 -3.42 -8.39 35.06
N SER A 6 -3.76 -9.65 34.75
CA SER A 6 -2.81 -10.74 34.57
C SER A 6 -1.80 -10.41 33.46
N LEU A 7 -0.53 -10.79 33.65
CA LEU A 7 0.53 -10.64 32.65
C LEU A 7 0.12 -11.27 31.30
N SER A 8 -0.60 -12.38 31.32
CA SER A 8 -1.12 -13.04 30.11
C SER A 8 -2.08 -12.14 29.32
N GLN A 9 -2.99 -11.45 30.02
CA GLN A 9 -3.94 -10.49 29.42
C GLN A 9 -3.24 -9.25 28.83
N LYS A 10 -2.04 -8.91 29.32
CA LYS A 10 -1.24 -7.80 28.80
C LYS A 10 -0.41 -8.20 27.58
N LEU A 11 -0.17 -9.50 27.39
CA LEU A 11 0.67 -10.04 26.31
C LEU A 11 -0.13 -10.48 25.08
N GLU A 12 -1.43 -10.74 25.19
CA GLU A 12 -2.30 -11.08 24.05
C GLU A 12 -2.17 -10.12 22.85
N PRO A 13 -2.19 -8.78 23.01
CA PRO A 13 -2.00 -7.87 21.87
C PRO A 13 -0.56 -7.82 21.33
N LEU A 14 0.42 -8.41 22.03
CA LEU A 14 1.83 -8.51 21.59
C LEU A 14 2.11 -9.84 20.85
N LEU A 15 1.13 -10.74 20.75
CA LEU A 15 1.27 -12.04 20.08
C LEU A 15 0.81 -12.02 18.61
N ASP A 16 0.28 -10.89 18.11
CA ASP A 16 -0.09 -10.71 16.70
C ASP A 16 1.12 -10.31 15.82
N VAL A 17 2.31 -10.80 16.20
CA VAL A 17 3.53 -10.63 15.42
C VAL A 17 3.47 -11.62 14.27
N PRO A 18 3.49 -11.17 13.00
CA PRO A 18 3.47 -12.08 11.86
C PRO A 18 4.65 -13.04 11.96
N THR A 19 4.42 -14.29 11.58
CA THR A 19 5.52 -15.24 11.43
C THR A 19 6.53 -14.73 10.40
N ALA A 20 7.76 -15.23 10.42
CA ALA A 20 8.78 -14.82 9.45
C ALA A 20 8.32 -15.04 8.00
N ASP A 21 7.57 -16.12 7.75
CA ASP A 21 7.01 -16.43 6.43
C ASP A 21 5.91 -15.44 6.04
N GLU A 22 5.01 -15.09 6.97
CA GLU A 22 3.96 -14.08 6.72
C GLU A 22 4.57 -12.70 6.47
N ALA A 23 5.59 -12.30 7.24
CA ALA A 23 6.32 -11.06 7.02
C ALA A 23 6.97 -11.05 5.63
N ARG A 24 7.60 -12.17 5.24
CA ARG A 24 8.24 -12.30 3.93
C ARG A 24 7.23 -12.26 2.77
N LEU A 25 6.07 -12.90 2.92
CA LEU A 25 4.99 -12.84 1.95
C LEU A 25 4.43 -11.42 1.83
N ARG A 26 4.28 -10.70 2.94
CA ARG A 26 3.87 -9.29 2.94
C ARG A 26 4.87 -8.39 2.22
N GLU A 27 6.17 -8.59 2.45
CA GLU A 27 7.23 -7.85 1.73
C GLU A 27 7.18 -8.11 0.22
N LEU A 28 7.03 -9.36 -0.19
CA LEU A 28 6.94 -9.73 -1.61
C LEU A 28 5.68 -9.15 -2.26
N ALA A 29 4.54 -9.19 -1.56
CA ALA A 29 3.30 -8.58 -2.03
C ALA A 29 3.44 -7.06 -2.18
N ALA A 30 4.07 -6.38 -1.20
CA ALA A 30 4.33 -4.95 -1.24
C ALA A 30 5.23 -4.58 -2.42
N ALA A 31 6.33 -5.30 -2.62
CA ALA A 31 7.23 -5.08 -3.76
C ALA A 31 6.53 -5.30 -5.11
N GLY A 32 5.67 -6.32 -5.20
CA GLY A 32 4.86 -6.58 -6.39
C GLY A 32 3.87 -5.47 -6.68
N LEU A 33 3.21 -4.94 -5.64
CA LEU A 33 2.31 -3.80 -5.78
C LEU A 33 3.06 -2.54 -6.23
N GLU A 34 4.18 -2.23 -5.58
CA GLU A 34 5.01 -1.07 -5.93
C GLU A 34 5.43 -1.12 -7.41
N HIS A 35 5.86 -2.29 -7.89
CA HIS A 35 6.22 -2.50 -9.28
C HIS A 35 5.06 -2.18 -10.23
N ARG A 36 3.86 -2.71 -9.93
CA ARG A 36 2.65 -2.47 -10.75
C ARG A 36 2.22 -1.00 -10.74
N VAL A 37 2.38 -0.30 -9.61
CA VAL A 37 2.12 1.16 -9.53
C VAL A 37 3.08 1.91 -10.46
N ARG A 38 4.38 1.61 -10.41
CA ARG A 38 5.37 2.29 -11.27
C ARG A 38 5.14 2.03 -12.75
N GLU A 39 4.81 0.81 -13.13
CA GLU A 39 4.52 0.45 -14.52
C GLU A 39 3.32 1.24 -15.07
N ASN A 40 2.21 1.24 -14.32
CA ASN A 40 1.02 1.96 -14.73
C ASN A 40 1.19 3.48 -14.66
N HIS A 41 1.96 3.99 -13.70
CA HIS A 41 2.31 5.41 -13.65
C HIS A 41 3.07 5.83 -14.91
N ALA A 42 4.03 5.02 -15.37
CA ALA A 42 4.75 5.29 -16.60
C ALA A 42 3.82 5.33 -17.83
N ARG A 43 2.85 4.40 -17.93
CA ARG A 43 1.81 4.40 -18.98
C ARG A 43 0.93 5.66 -18.89
N TYR A 44 0.51 6.03 -17.69
CA TYR A 44 -0.27 7.25 -17.43
C TYR A 44 0.50 8.52 -17.85
N ARG A 45 1.79 8.63 -17.48
CA ARG A 45 2.68 9.73 -17.86
C ARG A 45 2.91 9.85 -19.37
N ARG A 46 2.85 8.73 -20.10
CA ARG A 46 2.88 8.72 -21.58
C ARG A 46 1.52 8.99 -22.23
N GLY A 47 0.46 9.14 -21.44
CA GLY A 47 -0.91 9.34 -21.94
C GLY A 47 -1.56 8.08 -22.52
N GLU A 48 -0.98 6.91 -22.27
CA GLU A 48 -1.49 5.63 -22.80
C GLU A 48 -2.74 5.15 -22.07
N ILE A 49 -2.92 5.56 -20.81
CA ILE A 49 -4.09 5.26 -20.00
C ILE A 49 -4.57 6.52 -19.28
N SER A 50 -5.87 6.58 -18.98
CA SER A 50 -6.44 7.62 -18.10
C SER A 50 -6.12 7.32 -16.63
N PHE A 51 -6.23 8.34 -15.77
CA PHE A 51 -6.06 8.17 -14.33
C PHE A 51 -7.09 7.21 -13.72
N GLY A 52 -8.34 7.26 -14.20
CA GLY A 52 -9.37 6.30 -13.79
C GLY A 52 -9.01 4.86 -14.17
N ARG A 53 -8.50 4.65 -15.39
CA ARG A 53 -8.08 3.31 -15.85
C ARG A 53 -6.89 2.78 -15.04
N PHE A 54 -5.96 3.65 -14.66
CA PHE A 54 -4.86 3.30 -13.76
C PHE A 54 -5.40 2.78 -12.41
N ALA A 55 -6.34 3.49 -11.79
CA ALA A 55 -6.93 3.08 -10.52
C ALA A 55 -7.64 1.72 -10.64
N GLU A 56 -8.46 1.54 -11.68
CA GLU A 56 -9.17 0.29 -11.97
C GLU A 56 -8.22 -0.92 -12.12
N GLU A 57 -7.11 -0.78 -12.85
CA GLU A 57 -6.18 -1.89 -13.10
C GLU A 57 -5.43 -2.35 -11.84
N LEU A 58 -5.35 -1.50 -10.82
CA LEU A 58 -4.80 -1.82 -9.51
C LEU A 58 -5.86 -2.22 -8.48
N GLY A 59 -7.15 -2.08 -8.80
CA GLY A 59 -8.25 -2.35 -7.86
C GLY A 59 -8.47 -1.22 -6.85
N PHE A 60 -8.06 0.01 -7.17
CA PHE A 60 -8.25 1.19 -6.35
C PHE A 60 -9.30 2.13 -6.93
N ASN A 61 -9.82 3.02 -6.09
CA ASN A 61 -10.49 4.21 -6.54
C ASN A 61 -9.50 5.37 -6.80
N ALA A 62 -9.96 6.45 -7.41
CA ALA A 62 -9.11 7.58 -7.78
C ALA A 62 -8.48 8.30 -6.58
N TRP A 63 -9.17 8.34 -5.43
CA TRP A 63 -8.67 8.97 -4.22
C TRP A 63 -7.54 8.14 -3.60
N GLU A 64 -7.74 6.82 -3.49
CA GLU A 64 -6.70 5.87 -3.04
C GLU A 64 -5.45 5.94 -3.93
N LEU A 65 -5.64 5.96 -5.25
CA LEU A 65 -4.52 6.09 -6.18
C LEU A 65 -3.76 7.42 -5.98
N THR A 66 -4.48 8.52 -5.74
CA THR A 66 -3.86 9.82 -5.46
C THR A 66 -2.93 9.74 -4.25
N HIS A 67 -3.41 9.17 -3.13
CA HIS A 67 -2.61 8.98 -1.92
C HIS A 67 -1.39 8.10 -2.14
N ILE A 68 -1.57 6.97 -2.83
CA ILE A 68 -0.45 6.06 -3.13
C ILE A 68 0.64 6.78 -3.93
N LEU A 69 0.26 7.57 -4.94
CA LEU A 69 1.23 8.32 -5.74
C LEU A 69 1.93 9.39 -4.91
N GLU A 70 1.22 10.11 -4.05
CA GLU A 70 1.80 11.11 -3.14
C GLU A 70 2.80 10.48 -2.16
N GLU A 71 2.44 9.36 -1.52
CA GLU A 71 3.33 8.62 -0.62
C GLU A 71 4.59 8.10 -1.33
N MET A 72 4.46 7.73 -2.61
CA MET A 72 5.57 7.29 -3.45
C MET A 72 6.37 8.44 -4.07
N GLY A 73 5.99 9.70 -3.83
CA GLY A 73 6.62 10.88 -4.44
C GLY A 73 6.44 10.98 -5.96
N LEU A 74 5.37 10.38 -6.49
CA LEU A 74 5.03 10.37 -7.91
C LEU A 74 4.00 11.45 -8.25
N PRO A 75 4.13 12.17 -9.38
CA PRO A 75 3.13 13.15 -9.81
C PRO A 75 1.76 12.52 -10.04
N THR A 76 0.70 13.20 -9.59
CA THR A 76 -0.72 12.80 -9.76
C THR A 76 -1.32 13.29 -11.08
N THR A 77 -0.61 14.15 -11.80
CA THR A 77 -0.97 14.60 -13.16
C THR A 77 -0.07 13.92 -14.19
N ASN A 78 -0.54 13.79 -15.43
CA ASN A 78 0.24 13.27 -16.56
C ASN A 78 0.96 14.38 -17.35
N LEU A 79 0.87 15.63 -16.91
CA LEU A 79 1.54 16.75 -17.57
C LEU A 79 3.03 16.77 -17.22
N PRO A 80 3.95 16.97 -18.17
CA PRO A 80 5.33 17.31 -17.84
C PRO A 80 5.33 18.57 -16.98
N GLY A 81 5.98 18.47 -15.81
CA GLY A 81 6.28 19.63 -14.97
C GLY A 81 7.51 20.36 -15.49
#